data_AF-A0A1A8X6Q0-F1
#
_entry.id   AF-A0A1A8X6Q0-F1
#
_cell.length_a   1.000
_cell.length_b   1.000
_cell.length_c   1.000
_cell.angle_alpha   90.00
_cell.angle_beta   90.00
_cell.angle_gamma   90.00
#
_symmetry.space_group_name_H-M   'P 1'
#
loop_
_entity.id
_entity.type
_entity.pdbx_description
1 polymer ?
#
loop_
_entity_poly.entity_id
_entity_poly.type
_entity_poly.pdbx_seq_one_letter_code
_entity_poly.pdbx_strand_id
1 'polypeptide(L)'
;MVKLETSKEELLLKHYFEVDNKPDDFTEQFSSFSSLERIHKNLYKIGYMLHKNFQYRKVYITLIDGPVSDSGNVTVSVSDTDYCELLNEWLNNKKNKYINEGSNCEENRQLWEEHIERFWEPIRKYVEDSFLCNRDTTPYNCSASPDLKTATPDLKTATPDLKTATPDLKTATPDLKTALFVGFTLLGTFLITFYFLYKVL
;
A
#
# COMPACT_ATOMS: atom_id res chain seq x y z
N MET A 1 -3.15 26.40 11.33
CA MET A 1 -2.13 25.33 11.30
C MET A 1 -1.16 25.67 10.20
N VAL A 2 0.11 25.91 10.52
CA VAL A 2 1.14 26.25 9.54
C VAL A 2 1.47 24.97 8.78
N LYS A 3 1.27 24.98 7.47
CA LYS A 3 1.58 23.87 6.57
C LYS A 3 3.05 23.49 6.78
N LEU A 4 3.32 22.24 7.14
CA LEU A 4 4.68 21.72 7.26
C LEU A 4 5.39 21.93 5.90
N GLU A 5 6.61 22.45 5.91
CA GLU A 5 7.34 22.65 4.65
C GLU A 5 7.59 21.28 4.00
N THR A 6 7.30 21.14 2.71
CA THR A 6 7.36 19.88 1.93
C THR A 6 8.66 19.09 2.13
N SER A 7 9.77 19.76 2.40
CA SER A 7 11.06 19.12 2.70
C SER A 7 11.07 18.29 3.99
N LYS A 8 10.34 18.70 5.02
CA LYS A 8 10.24 17.97 6.30
C LYS A 8 9.36 16.73 6.18
N GLU A 9 8.26 16.83 5.43
CA GLU A 9 7.37 15.71 5.13
C GLU A 9 8.12 14.59 4.40
N GLU A 10 8.87 14.94 3.35
CA GLU A 10 9.68 13.97 2.59
C GLU A 10 10.77 13.32 3.46
N LEU A 11 11.43 14.10 4.32
CA LEU A 11 12.40 13.57 5.27
C LEU A 11 11.76 12.58 6.23
N LEU A 12 10.58 12.90 6.78
CA LEU A 12 9.85 12.03 7.71
C LEU A 12 9.43 10.72 7.04
N LEU A 13 8.86 10.84 5.85
CA LEU A 13 8.43 9.69 5.06
C LEU A 13 9.60 8.75 4.78
N LYS A 14 10.72 9.29 4.28
CA LYS A 14 11.88 8.52 3.84
C LYS A 14 12.66 7.89 5.00
N HIS A 15 12.87 8.62 6.09
CA HIS A 15 13.77 8.20 7.17
C HIS A 15 13.07 7.49 8.32
N TYR A 16 11.73 7.53 8.39
CA TYR A 16 10.98 6.91 9.48
C TYR A 16 9.88 5.99 8.93
N PHE A 17 8.94 6.54 8.17
CA PHE A 17 7.71 5.80 7.83
C PHE A 17 7.92 4.66 6.85
N GLU A 18 8.78 4.85 5.84
CA GLU A 18 9.07 3.86 4.79
C GLU A 18 10.24 2.93 5.14
N VAL A 19 10.76 2.96 6.37
CA VAL A 19 11.92 2.15 6.72
C VAL A 19 11.53 0.69 6.93
N ASP A 20 11.79 -0.12 5.90
CA ASP A 20 11.44 -1.53 5.79
C ASP A 20 12.46 -2.46 6.48
N ASN A 21 12.64 -2.33 7.80
CA ASN A 21 13.38 -3.28 8.62
C ASN A 21 12.54 -3.73 9.82
N LYS A 22 12.38 -5.04 9.96
CA LYS A 22 11.59 -5.67 11.01
C LYS A 22 12.29 -5.48 12.37
N PRO A 23 11.59 -4.96 13.40
CA PRO A 23 12.11 -4.95 14.77
C PRO A 23 12.30 -6.37 15.31
N ASP A 24 13.31 -6.55 16.15
CA ASP A 24 13.65 -7.87 16.71
C ASP A 24 12.54 -8.41 17.63
N ASP A 25 11.94 -7.52 18.42
CA ASP A 25 10.86 -7.78 19.37
C ASP A 25 9.48 -7.98 18.71
N PHE A 26 9.30 -7.55 17.46
CA PHE A 26 7.99 -7.52 16.81
C PHE A 26 7.29 -8.88 16.77
N THR A 27 8.01 -9.95 16.38
CA THR A 27 7.42 -11.28 16.22
C THR A 27 7.02 -11.88 17.57
N GLU A 28 7.81 -11.64 18.61
CA GLU A 28 7.54 -12.11 19.96
C GLU A 28 6.32 -11.38 20.55
N GLN A 29 6.34 -10.04 20.45
CA GLN A 29 5.31 -9.18 21.02
C GLN A 29 3.96 -9.31 20.30
N PHE A 30 3.98 -9.57 18.99
CA PHE A 30 2.79 -9.64 18.14
C PHE A 30 2.74 -10.96 17.38
N SER A 31 2.87 -12.07 18.11
CA SER A 31 2.83 -13.42 17.57
C SER A 31 1.57 -13.73 16.76
N SER A 32 0.42 -13.14 17.09
CA SER A 32 -0.81 -13.25 16.30
C SER A 32 -0.68 -12.66 14.88
N PHE A 33 0.26 -11.73 14.67
CA PHE A 33 0.56 -11.11 13.39
C PHE A 33 1.53 -11.95 12.53
N SER A 34 2.27 -12.88 13.15
CA SER A 34 3.32 -13.68 12.48
C SER A 34 2.79 -14.59 11.38
N SER A 35 1.53 -15.03 11.45
CA SER A 35 0.88 -15.83 10.41
C SER A 35 0.87 -15.13 9.05
N LEU A 36 0.81 -13.79 9.03
CA LEU A 36 0.80 -12.99 7.80
C LEU A 36 2.15 -12.97 7.09
N GLU A 37 3.25 -13.27 7.78
CA GLU A 37 4.60 -13.22 7.18
C GLU A 37 4.69 -14.07 5.92
N ARG A 38 4.03 -15.23 5.93
CA ARG A 38 4.02 -16.19 4.82
C ARG A 38 2.87 -15.99 3.83
N ILE A 39 1.73 -15.48 4.31
CA ILE A 39 0.46 -15.47 3.55
C ILE A 39 0.19 -14.07 2.95
N HIS A 40 0.40 -13.01 3.71
CA HIS A 40 0.22 -11.62 3.30
C HIS A 40 1.44 -10.78 3.67
N LYS A 41 2.58 -11.09 3.03
CA LYS A 41 3.88 -10.45 3.31
C LYS A 41 3.83 -8.92 3.32
N ASN A 42 3.08 -8.30 2.40
CA ASN A 42 2.94 -6.84 2.38
C ASN A 42 2.20 -6.30 3.60
N LEU A 43 1.14 -6.97 4.04
CA LEU A 43 0.38 -6.58 5.24
C LEU A 43 1.22 -6.76 6.50
N TYR A 44 1.96 -7.86 6.58
CA TYR A 44 2.94 -8.10 7.63
C TYR A 44 3.99 -6.99 7.72
N LYS A 45 4.55 -6.58 6.57
CA LYS A 45 5.50 -5.46 6.49
C LYS A 45 4.92 -4.16 7.00
N ILE A 46 3.71 -3.82 6.56
CA ILE A 46 3.02 -2.60 7.00
C ILE A 46 2.80 -2.62 8.51
N GLY A 47 2.43 -3.77 9.08
CA GLY A 47 2.28 -3.93 10.52
C GLY A 47 3.55 -3.64 11.30
N TYR A 48 4.71 -4.22 10.93
CA TYR A 48 5.94 -3.93 11.67
C TYR A 48 6.48 -2.53 11.42
N MET A 49 6.29 -1.97 10.22
CA MET A 49 6.65 -0.57 9.96
C MET A 49 5.82 0.36 10.84
N LEU A 50 4.51 0.10 10.98
CA LEU A 50 3.64 0.83 11.88
C LEU A 50 4.15 0.75 13.33
N HIS A 51 4.41 -0.45 13.83
CA HIS A 51 4.97 -0.64 15.18
C HIS A 51 6.28 0.13 15.39
N LYS A 52 7.17 0.09 14.40
CA LYS A 52 8.45 0.78 14.41
C LYS A 52 8.30 2.30 14.44
N ASN A 53 7.28 2.85 13.76
CA ASN A 53 6.97 4.28 13.82
C ASN A 53 6.61 4.72 15.25
N PHE A 54 5.79 3.94 15.96
CA PHE A 54 5.50 4.20 17.37
C PHE A 54 6.76 4.13 18.26
N GLN A 55 7.62 3.12 18.05
CA GLN A 55 8.90 3.03 18.78
C GLN A 55 9.81 4.24 18.52
N TYR A 56 9.96 4.64 17.26
CA TYR A 56 10.78 5.80 16.91
C TYR A 56 10.26 7.05 17.60
N ARG A 57 8.96 7.29 17.57
CA ARG A 57 8.41 8.49 18.17
C ARG A 57 8.63 8.53 19.69
N LYS A 58 8.51 7.39 20.39
CA LYS A 58 8.92 7.28 21.80
C LYS A 58 10.37 7.74 22.01
N VAL A 59 11.31 7.29 21.18
CA VAL A 59 12.73 7.66 21.28
C VAL A 59 12.97 9.14 20.92
N TYR A 60 12.38 9.66 19.85
CA TYR A 60 12.63 11.04 19.42
C TYR A 60 11.97 12.09 20.33
N ILE A 61 10.86 11.77 21.00
CA ILE A 61 10.32 12.61 22.09
C ILE A 61 11.37 12.77 23.19
N THR A 62 12.02 11.68 23.61
CA THR A 62 13.05 11.74 24.66
C THR A 62 14.31 12.52 24.25
N LEU A 63 14.57 12.67 22.95
CA LEU A 63 15.71 13.44 22.43
C LEU A 63 15.42 14.94 22.32
N ILE A 64 14.16 15.34 22.13
CA ILE A 64 13.76 16.76 22.05
C ILE A 64 13.72 17.41 23.44
N ASP A 65 13.40 16.66 24.48
CA ASP A 65 13.44 17.12 25.88
C ASP A 65 14.84 16.97 26.54
N GLY A 66 15.81 16.41 25.82
CA GLY A 66 17.22 16.30 26.26
C GLY A 66 18.08 17.50 25.82
N PRO A 67 19.26 17.72 26.45
CA PRO A 67 20.18 18.76 26.00
C PRO A 67 20.57 18.50 24.54
N VAL A 68 20.38 19.51 23.69
CA VAL A 68 20.72 19.50 22.26
C VAL A 68 22.15 19.01 22.10
N SER A 69 22.31 17.80 21.55
CA SER A 69 23.64 17.28 21.24
C SER A 69 24.18 18.01 20.00
N ASP A 70 25.36 18.62 20.11
CA ASP A 70 26.14 19.26 19.04
C ASP A 70 26.55 18.32 17.87
N SER A 71 26.03 17.09 17.81
CA SER A 71 26.19 16.24 16.64
C SER A 71 25.30 16.78 15.53
N GLY A 72 25.84 17.08 14.35
CA GLY A 72 25.10 17.58 13.19
C GLY A 72 24.14 16.56 12.54
N ASN A 73 23.40 15.80 13.34
CA ASN A 73 22.27 15.01 12.88
C ASN A 73 21.06 15.92 12.65
N VAL A 74 20.34 15.71 11.54
CA VAL A 74 19.15 16.49 11.18
C VAL A 74 18.05 16.21 12.21
N THR A 75 17.95 17.04 13.24
CA THR A 75 16.84 17.02 14.19
C THR A 75 15.64 17.67 13.54
N VAL A 76 14.77 16.86 12.92
CA VAL A 76 13.47 17.34 12.45
C VAL A 76 12.58 17.47 13.68
N SER A 77 12.41 18.70 14.20
CA SER A 77 11.42 18.97 15.24
C SER A 77 10.02 18.99 14.62
N VAL A 78 9.18 18.06 15.06
CA VAL A 78 7.80 17.88 14.58
C VAL A 78 6.91 17.72 15.80
N SER A 79 5.81 18.48 15.87
CA SER A 79 4.86 18.35 16.96
C SER A 79 4.23 16.94 16.97
N ASP A 80 3.67 16.51 18.12
CA ASP A 80 2.96 15.23 18.17
C ASP A 80 1.77 15.22 17.21
N THR A 81 1.06 16.35 17.13
CA THR A 81 -0.07 16.55 16.23
C THR A 81 0.33 16.35 14.77
N ASP A 82 1.35 17.07 14.29
CA ASP A 82 1.75 17.00 12.87
C ASP A 82 2.24 15.59 12.52
N TYR A 83 2.95 14.93 13.44
CA TYR A 83 3.40 13.55 13.21
C TYR A 83 2.22 12.57 13.15
N CYS A 84 1.24 12.72 14.03
CA CYS A 84 0.05 11.87 14.01
C CYS A 84 -0.79 12.09 12.75
N GLU A 85 -0.88 13.32 12.26
CA GLU A 85 -1.52 13.62 10.97
C GLU A 85 -0.79 12.90 9.83
N LEU A 86 0.54 13.06 9.75
CA LEU A 86 1.36 12.41 8.72
C LEU A 86 1.33 10.87 8.83
N LEU A 87 1.34 10.32 10.04
CA LEU A 87 1.27 8.87 10.26
C LEU A 87 -0.07 8.31 9.79
N ASN A 88 -1.18 9.00 10.08
CA ASN A 88 -2.50 8.61 9.59
C ASN A 88 -2.62 8.75 8.07
N GLU A 89 -2.08 9.82 7.49
CA GLU A 89 -2.01 9.99 6.04
C GLU A 89 -1.23 8.85 5.39
N TRP A 90 -0.03 8.56 5.89
CA TRP A 90 0.80 7.45 5.43
C TRP A 90 0.06 6.11 5.52
N LEU A 91 -0.57 5.82 6.67
CA LEU A 91 -1.26 4.54 6.87
C LEU A 91 -2.50 4.42 5.98
N ASN A 92 -3.25 5.50 5.77
CA ASN A 92 -4.36 5.54 4.82
C ASN A 92 -3.90 5.37 3.36
N ASN A 93 -2.75 5.92 2.98
CA ASN A 93 -2.16 5.69 1.66
C ASN A 93 -1.72 4.22 1.49
N LYS A 94 -1.12 3.61 2.52
CA LYS A 94 -0.81 2.17 2.54
C LYS A 94 -2.06 1.31 2.40
N LYS A 95 -3.15 1.67 3.09
CA LYS A 95 -4.46 1.01 2.98
C LYS A 95 -4.96 1.00 1.54
N ASN A 96 -5.04 2.18 0.93
CA ASN A 96 -5.53 2.35 -0.43
C ASN A 96 -4.69 1.54 -1.42
N LYS A 97 -3.36 1.61 -1.29
CA LYS A 97 -2.44 0.85 -2.14
C LYS A 97 -2.64 -0.66 -1.98
N TYR A 98 -2.64 -1.15 -0.75
CA TYR A 98 -2.82 -2.58 -0.45
C TYR A 98 -4.13 -3.13 -1.01
N ILE A 99 -5.24 -2.40 -0.79
CA ILE A 99 -6.56 -2.81 -1.28
C ILE A 99 -6.59 -2.88 -2.81
N ASN A 100 -6.00 -1.88 -3.49
CA ASN A 100 -5.99 -1.80 -4.95
C ASN A 100 -5.03 -2.76 -5.66
N GLU A 101 -3.89 -3.08 -5.04
CA GLU A 101 -2.87 -3.92 -5.69
C GLU A 101 -3.19 -5.41 -5.67
N GLY A 102 -4.03 -5.88 -4.73
CA GLY A 102 -4.37 -7.29 -4.68
C GLY A 102 -5.49 -7.70 -5.64
N SER A 103 -5.76 -9.00 -5.72
CA SER A 103 -6.67 -9.59 -6.71
C SER A 103 -8.15 -9.39 -6.40
N ASN A 104 -8.50 -9.14 -5.14
CA ASN A 104 -9.87 -9.01 -4.67
C ASN A 104 -9.96 -7.83 -3.69
N CYS A 105 -10.63 -6.75 -4.12
CA CYS A 105 -10.74 -5.52 -3.34
C CYS A 105 -11.41 -5.76 -1.98
N GLU A 106 -12.52 -6.51 -1.97
CA GLU A 106 -13.32 -6.70 -0.77
C GLU A 106 -12.59 -7.57 0.25
N GLU A 107 -11.94 -8.63 -0.21
CA GLU A 107 -11.09 -9.50 0.62
C GLU A 107 -9.90 -8.74 1.20
N ASN A 108 -9.17 -7.96 0.39
CA ASN A 108 -8.06 -7.14 0.89
C ASN A 108 -8.53 -6.09 1.90
N ARG A 109 -9.69 -5.47 1.66
CA ARG A 109 -10.27 -4.52 2.60
C ARG A 109 -10.54 -5.21 3.94
N GLN A 110 -11.14 -6.40 3.93
CA GLN A 110 -11.40 -7.17 5.15
C GLN A 110 -10.11 -7.55 5.88
N LEU A 111 -9.09 -8.02 5.15
CA LEU A 111 -7.77 -8.33 5.73
C LEU A 111 -7.12 -7.09 6.35
N TRP A 112 -7.24 -5.92 5.71
CA TRP A 112 -6.74 -4.67 6.27
C TRP A 112 -7.44 -4.31 7.59
N GLU A 113 -8.77 -4.36 7.61
CA GLU A 113 -9.57 -4.08 8.81
C GLU A 113 -9.24 -5.05 9.95
N GLU A 114 -9.15 -6.35 9.63
CA GLU A 114 -8.88 -7.40 10.60
C GLU A 114 -7.47 -7.30 11.19
N HIS A 115 -6.48 -6.97 10.37
CA HIS A 115 -5.10 -6.99 10.79
C HIS A 115 -4.59 -5.61 11.13
N ILE A 116 -4.62 -4.63 10.24
CA ILE A 116 -3.96 -3.34 10.50
C ILE A 116 -4.79 -2.45 11.43
N GLU A 117 -6.10 -2.30 11.18
CA GLU A 117 -6.92 -1.40 12.00
C GLU A 117 -7.08 -1.94 13.43
N ARG A 118 -7.28 -3.25 13.60
CA ARG A 118 -7.29 -3.87 14.94
C ARG A 118 -5.93 -3.86 15.63
N PHE A 119 -4.83 -3.79 14.88
CA PHE A 119 -3.48 -3.81 15.43
C PHE A 119 -3.03 -2.49 16.05
N TRP A 120 -3.71 -1.39 15.72
CA TRP A 120 -3.41 -0.08 16.28
C TRP A 120 -3.48 -0.04 17.82
N GLU A 121 -4.52 -0.62 18.41
CA GLU A 121 -4.72 -0.63 19.87
C GLU A 121 -3.63 -1.44 20.62
N PRO A 122 -3.28 -2.68 20.21
CA PRO A 122 -2.14 -3.40 20.76
C PRO A 122 -0.83 -2.61 20.73
N ILE A 123 -0.49 -1.95 19.61
CA ILE A 123 0.73 -1.15 19.52
C ILE A 123 0.68 0.03 20.49
N ARG A 124 -0.46 0.73 20.54
CA ARG A 124 -0.63 1.88 21.43
C ARG A 124 -0.40 1.49 22.89
N LYS A 125 -0.95 0.36 23.33
CA LYS A 125 -0.75 -0.18 24.68
C LYS A 125 0.70 -0.55 24.96
N TYR A 126 1.43 -1.06 23.96
CA TYR A 126 2.83 -1.44 24.10
C TYR A 126 3.76 -0.25 24.33
N VAL A 127 3.51 0.88 23.65
CA VAL A 127 4.42 2.05 23.71
C VAL A 127 4.20 2.93 24.95
N GLU A 128 3.13 2.66 25.72
CA GLU A 128 2.70 3.41 26.91
C GLU A 128 2.25 4.86 26.57
N ASP A 129 1.50 5.50 27.48
CA ASP A 129 0.79 6.79 27.25
C ASP A 129 1.69 8.01 26.92
N SER A 130 3.00 7.82 26.78
CA SER A 130 3.95 8.87 26.40
C SER A 130 3.75 9.41 24.98
N PHE A 131 3.17 8.60 24.08
CA PHE A 131 2.86 9.01 22.71
C PHE A 131 1.58 8.36 22.19
N LEU A 132 0.51 9.16 22.08
CA LEU A 132 -0.83 8.68 21.72
C LEU A 132 -1.29 9.31 20.40
N CYS A 133 -0.97 8.68 19.28
CA CYS A 133 -1.72 8.94 18.06
C CYS A 133 -3.09 8.26 18.13
N ASN A 134 -4.13 9.07 17.91
CA ASN A 134 -5.44 8.55 17.57
C ASN A 134 -5.43 8.10 16.11
N ARG A 135 -6.10 6.97 15.84
CA ARG A 135 -6.29 6.47 14.48
C ARG A 135 -7.40 7.26 13.80
N ASP A 136 -7.09 7.88 12.67
CA ASP A 136 -8.05 8.54 11.78
C ASP A 136 -8.13 7.80 10.42
N THR A 137 -9.13 6.93 10.30
CA THR A 137 -9.29 6.05 9.14
C THR A 137 -10.25 6.63 8.11
N THR A 138 -9.83 6.63 6.85
CA THR A 138 -10.69 6.98 5.72
C THR A 138 -11.44 5.74 5.20
N PRO A 139 -12.77 5.74 5.08
CA PRO A 139 -13.48 4.60 4.51
C PRO A 139 -13.02 4.30 3.08
N TYR A 140 -12.80 3.03 2.75
CA TYR A 140 -12.50 2.62 1.38
C TYR A 140 -13.72 1.96 0.72
N ASN A 141 -14.07 2.44 -0.48
CA ASN A 141 -15.20 1.92 -1.25
C ASN A 141 -14.72 1.13 -2.48
N CYS A 142 -14.89 -0.19 -2.45
CA CYS A 142 -14.55 -1.08 -3.55
C CYS A 142 -15.45 -0.91 -4.78
N SER A 143 -16.68 -0.41 -4.63
CA SER A 143 -17.61 -0.22 -5.75
C SER A 143 -17.27 0.98 -6.64
N ALA A 144 -16.38 1.87 -6.18
CA ALA A 144 -15.94 3.05 -6.92
C ALA A 144 -14.59 2.87 -7.62
N SER A 145 -13.94 1.71 -7.49
CA SER A 145 -12.69 1.41 -8.18
C SER A 145 -13.01 1.00 -9.62
N PRO A 146 -12.71 1.83 -10.65
CA PRO A 146 -12.68 1.32 -12.00
C PRO A 146 -11.53 0.30 -12.05
N ASP A 147 -11.73 -0.83 -12.72
CA ASP A 147 -10.66 -1.76 -13.06
C ASP A 147 -9.53 -1.03 -13.81
N LEU A 148 -8.61 -0.40 -13.09
CA LEU A 148 -7.37 0.18 -13.59
C LEU A 148 -6.32 -0.94 -13.70
N LYS A 149 -6.69 -1.97 -14.46
CA LYS A 149 -5.77 -2.90 -15.09
C LYS A 149 -5.87 -2.72 -16.60
N THR A 150 -5.46 -1.56 -17.11
CA THR A 150 -4.86 -1.45 -18.46
C THR A 150 -4.22 -0.08 -18.68
N ALA A 151 -3.05 -0.14 -19.32
CA ALA A 151 -2.32 0.93 -20.00
C ALA A 151 -1.59 1.96 -19.13
N THR A 152 -0.29 1.73 -18.92
CA THR A 152 0.74 2.76 -19.12
C THR A 152 0.49 3.45 -20.47
N PRO A 153 0.29 4.78 -20.53
CA PRO A 153 0.49 5.54 -21.74
C PRO A 153 1.88 6.15 -21.68
N ASP A 154 2.76 5.69 -22.57
CA ASP A 154 4.00 6.38 -22.90
C ASP A 154 3.73 7.86 -23.14
N LEU A 155 4.48 8.69 -22.43
CA LEU A 155 4.54 10.13 -22.60
C LEU A 155 5.12 10.45 -23.99
N LYS A 156 4.25 10.74 -24.97
CA LYS A 156 4.64 11.50 -26.16
C LYS A 156 3.71 12.68 -26.37
N THR A 157 4.32 13.84 -26.12
CA THR A 157 3.97 15.19 -26.57
C THR A 157 3.22 15.26 -27.91
N ALA A 158 2.08 15.95 -27.92
CA ALA A 158 1.68 16.89 -28.97
C ALA A 158 0.53 17.80 -28.46
N THR A 159 0.64 19.08 -28.76
CA THR A 159 -0.20 20.24 -28.46
C THR A 159 -1.66 20.13 -28.97
N PRO A 160 -2.60 20.95 -28.47
CA PRO A 160 -4.02 20.84 -28.74
C PRO A 160 -4.43 21.61 -30.00
N ASP A 161 -5.38 21.09 -30.78
CA ASP A 161 -6.26 21.96 -31.55
C ASP A 161 -7.64 21.35 -31.82
N LEU A 162 -8.62 22.23 -31.67
CA LEU A 162 -10.06 22.08 -31.67
C LEU A 162 -10.61 21.86 -33.09
N LYS A 163 -11.54 20.90 -33.29
CA LYS A 163 -12.72 21.09 -34.16
C LYS A 163 -13.77 19.99 -34.03
N THR A 164 -15.00 20.48 -33.89
CA THR A 164 -16.34 19.87 -33.96
C THR A 164 -16.58 18.80 -35.03
N ALA A 165 -17.33 17.75 -34.69
CA ALA A 165 -18.61 17.35 -35.32
C ALA A 165 -18.96 15.88 -34.97
N THR A 166 -20.14 15.65 -34.37
CA THR A 166 -20.83 14.36 -34.40
C THR A 166 -21.25 14.01 -35.84
N PRO A 167 -21.20 12.73 -36.21
CA PRO A 167 -22.46 12.03 -36.44
C PRO A 167 -22.48 10.58 -35.91
N ASP A 168 -23.69 10.12 -35.56
CA ASP A 168 -24.04 8.75 -35.21
C ASP A 168 -23.52 7.72 -36.23
N LEU A 169 -22.90 6.65 -35.75
CA LEU A 169 -22.65 5.44 -36.54
C LEU A 169 -22.86 4.18 -35.68
N LYS A 170 -24.06 3.59 -35.78
CA LYS A 170 -24.30 2.18 -35.48
C LYS A 170 -23.45 1.34 -36.44
N THR A 171 -22.59 0.45 -35.93
CA THR A 171 -22.42 -0.93 -36.41
C THR A 171 -21.45 -1.76 -35.55
N ALA A 172 -21.96 -2.89 -35.07
CA ALA A 172 -21.32 -4.20 -34.88
C ALA A 172 -19.99 -4.30 -34.07
N THR A 173 -20.11 -4.67 -32.80
CA THR A 173 -19.08 -5.45 -32.08
C THR A 173 -19.13 -6.91 -32.55
N PRO A 174 -18.05 -7.49 -33.11
CA PRO A 174 -17.93 -8.94 -33.19
C PRO A 174 -17.40 -9.47 -31.84
N ASP A 175 -18.02 -10.54 -31.35
CA ASP A 175 -17.70 -11.26 -30.11
C ASP A 175 -16.22 -11.70 -30.04
N LEU A 176 -15.39 -10.91 -29.35
CA LEU A 176 -14.00 -11.24 -28.99
C LEU A 176 -13.92 -12.49 -28.09
N LYS A 177 -15.01 -12.81 -27.37
CA LYS A 177 -15.07 -13.99 -26.48
C LYS A 177 -15.02 -15.31 -27.24
N THR A 178 -15.62 -15.39 -28.43
CA THR A 178 -15.68 -16.64 -29.19
C THR A 178 -14.33 -16.98 -29.84
N ALA A 179 -13.56 -15.98 -30.27
CA ALA A 179 -12.25 -16.19 -30.88
C ALA A 179 -11.19 -16.70 -29.89
N LEU A 180 -11.18 -16.18 -28.65
CA LEU A 180 -10.27 -16.66 -27.61
C LEU A 180 -10.57 -18.11 -27.22
N PHE A 181 -11.85 -18.49 -27.12
CA PHE A 181 -12.25 -19.84 -26.69
C PHE A 181 -11.86 -20.93 -27.70
N VAL A 182 -11.99 -20.65 -29.00
CA VAL A 182 -11.58 -21.59 -30.06
C VAL A 182 -10.05 -21.69 -30.16
N GLY A 183 -9.32 -20.60 -29.89
CA GLY A 183 -7.85 -20.60 -29.88
C GLY A 183 -7.24 -21.48 -28.78
N PHE A 184 -7.75 -21.39 -27.55
CA PHE A 184 -7.25 -22.20 -26.43
C PHE A 184 -7.56 -23.69 -26.58
N THR A 185 -8.70 -24.06 -27.15
CA THR A 185 -9.05 -25.47 -27.39
C THR A 185 -8.15 -26.10 -28.45
N LEU A 186 -7.86 -25.39 -29.55
CA LEU A 186 -6.95 -25.88 -30.59
C LEU A 186 -5.51 -26.01 -30.09
N LEU A 187 -4.99 -25.00 -29.37
CA LEU A 187 -3.63 -25.06 -28.81
C LEU A 187 -3.48 -26.18 -27.76
N GLY A 188 -4.49 -26.35 -26.90
CA GLY A 188 -4.52 -27.42 -25.91
C GLY A 188 -4.51 -28.81 -26.55
N THR A 189 -5.33 -29.03 -27.58
CA THR A 189 -5.32 -30.31 -28.31
C THR A 189 -4.00 -30.57 -29.02
N PHE A 190 -3.34 -29.55 -29.55
CA PHE A 190 -2.04 -29.68 -30.23
C PHE A 190 -0.90 -30.05 -29.27
N LEU A 191 -0.89 -29.48 -28.05
CA LEU A 191 0.12 -29.79 -27.04
C LEU A 191 -0.06 -31.20 -26.48
N ILE A 192 -1.31 -31.64 -26.29
CA ILE A 192 -1.62 -33.00 -25.82
C ILE A 192 -1.18 -34.03 -26.85
N THR A 193 -1.49 -33.84 -28.14
CA THR A 193 -1.06 -34.77 -29.20
C THR A 193 0.45 -34.81 -29.34
N PHE A 194 1.14 -33.66 -29.28
CA PHE A 194 2.61 -33.62 -29.27
C PHE A 194 3.22 -34.35 -28.07
N TYR A 195 2.65 -34.19 -26.86
CA TYR A 195 3.12 -34.88 -25.67
C TYR A 195 3.00 -36.41 -25.80
N PHE A 196 1.88 -36.90 -26.34
CA PHE A 196 1.70 -38.33 -26.58
C PHE A 196 2.64 -38.88 -27.66
N LEU A 197 2.89 -38.13 -28.73
CA LEU A 197 3.85 -38.52 -29.77
C LEU A 197 5.29 -38.57 -29.22
N TYR A 198 5.68 -37.61 -28.37
CA TYR A 198 7.01 -37.58 -27.74
C TYR A 198 7.23 -38.68 -26.72
N LYS A 199 6.17 -39.18 -26.08
CA LYS A 199 6.25 -40.24 -25.07
C LYS A 199 6.28 -41.66 -25.67
N VAL A 200 5.93 -41.80 -26.96
CA VAL A 200 5.85 -43.08 -27.68
C VAL A 200 7.09 -43.30 -28.59
N LEU A 201 7.99 -42.32 -28.69
CA LEU A 201 9.33 -42.50 -29.28
C LEU A 201 10.37 -42.92 -28.24
#